data_AF-A0A3D4RNX1-F1
#
_entry.id   AF-A0A3D4RNX1-F1
#
_cell.length_a   1.000
_cell.length_b   1.000
_cell.length_c   1.000
_cell.angle_alpha   90.00
_cell.angle_beta   90.00
_cell.angle_gamma   90.00
#
_symmetry.space_group_name_H-M   'P 1'
#
loop_
_entity.id
_entity.type
_entity.pdbx_description
1 polymer ?
#
loop_
_entity_poly.entity_id
_entity_poly.type
_entity_poly.pdbx_seq_one_letter_code
_entity_poly.pdbx_strand_id
1 'polypeptide(L)'
;MNCRKLIFALLAMTASSLAAQELKSDDYQVKHKAEFRIKAEFNKTWFDKLSLGIDEEVRTVLGGSGSLSETSYSGGKPSPSSSLLEKKDIPAAFSKSYTTVSLTYRPLDYLALGGGYTLKLYGDKGWNDPKEFLRHRLFFFLTPQVKINQWKISLRERLDIDFRADSVNLNEKKKTEFALRSRLRVDYTMPDKPLRFHIGTEIVNTLNVPTGYLNQYATTADIPHYGQYISYVRPEVGIRWRLDRTNYLHFYYRFDYHYSRDVNITHKGANVELTHNSTYKHIIGIAYEFGM
;
A
#
# COMPACT_ATOMS: atom_id res chain seq x y z
N MET A 1 -14.54 -32.73 -7.22
CA MET A 1 -14.42 -31.51 -8.07
C MET A 1 -12.94 -31.10 -8.10
N ASN A 2 -12.30 -31.20 -9.26
CA ASN A 2 -10.84 -31.33 -9.38
C ASN A 2 -10.08 -30.05 -8.99
N CYS A 3 -9.24 -30.14 -7.95
CA CYS A 3 -8.32 -29.09 -7.45
C CYS A 3 -7.49 -28.40 -8.55
N ARG A 4 -7.20 -29.08 -9.67
CA ARG A 4 -6.51 -28.50 -10.82
C ARG A 4 -7.28 -27.35 -11.49
N LYS A 5 -8.61 -27.39 -11.54
CA LYS A 5 -9.42 -26.31 -12.16
C LYS A 5 -9.46 -25.04 -11.30
N LEU A 6 -9.35 -25.17 -9.98
CA LEU A 6 -9.34 -24.02 -9.06
C LEU A 6 -8.00 -23.28 -9.07
N ILE A 7 -6.89 -24.00 -9.21
CA ILE A 7 -5.54 -23.43 -9.33
C ILE A 7 -5.41 -22.63 -10.64
N PHE A 8 -5.95 -23.15 -11.75
CA PHE A 8 -5.98 -22.43 -13.02
C PHE A 8 -6.88 -21.17 -12.97
N ALA A 9 -8.00 -21.21 -12.24
CA ALA A 9 -8.86 -20.04 -12.04
C ALA A 9 -8.17 -18.95 -11.18
N LEU A 10 -7.42 -19.34 -10.14
CA LEU A 10 -6.62 -18.43 -9.32
C LEU A 10 -5.46 -17.80 -10.10
N LEU A 11 -4.79 -18.56 -10.97
CA LEU A 11 -3.75 -18.05 -11.87
C LEU A 11 -4.31 -17.13 -12.96
N ALA A 12 -5.51 -17.43 -13.50
CA ALA A 12 -6.17 -16.59 -14.50
C ALA A 12 -6.61 -15.24 -13.92
N MET A 13 -7.01 -15.19 -12.64
CA MET A 13 -7.35 -13.92 -11.96
C MET A 13 -6.12 -13.08 -11.62
N THR A 14 -4.92 -13.66 -11.52
CA THR A 14 -3.67 -12.88 -11.40
C THR A 14 -3.21 -12.31 -12.75
N ALA A 15 -3.51 -12.99 -13.86
CA ALA A 15 -3.08 -12.57 -15.20
C ALA A 15 -3.80 -11.31 -15.71
N SER A 16 -5.04 -11.07 -15.29
CA SER A 16 -5.79 -9.85 -15.67
C SER A 16 -5.30 -8.57 -14.97
N SER A 17 -4.45 -8.67 -13.96
CA SER A 17 -3.77 -7.52 -13.33
C SER A 17 -2.43 -7.17 -13.98
N LEU A 18 -1.94 -8.00 -14.92
CA LEU A 18 -0.64 -7.88 -15.55
C LEU A 18 -0.74 -7.29 -16.97
N ALA A 19 -1.53 -6.23 -17.13
CA ALA A 19 -1.47 -5.34 -18.28
C ALA A 19 -1.13 -3.93 -17.80
N ALA A 20 -0.05 -3.80 -17.04
CA ALA A 20 0.51 -2.51 -16.68
C ALA A 20 1.54 -2.14 -17.74
N GLN A 21 1.18 -1.17 -18.56
CA GLN A 21 2.01 -0.60 -19.62
C GLN A 21 3.28 0.00 -18.99
N GLU A 22 4.45 -0.48 -19.40
CA GLU A 22 5.74 0.08 -19.02
C GLU A 22 5.87 1.44 -19.71
N LEU A 23 5.81 2.53 -18.93
CA LEU A 23 5.98 3.89 -19.42
C LEU A 23 7.44 4.30 -19.22
N LYS A 24 8.14 4.48 -20.32
CA LYS A 24 9.47 5.10 -20.39
C LYS A 24 9.31 6.59 -20.05
N SER A 25 10.03 7.09 -19.04
CA SER A 25 10.03 8.50 -18.65
C SER A 25 11.40 8.87 -18.09
N ASP A 26 11.96 9.99 -18.57
CA ASP A 26 13.39 10.32 -18.45
C ASP A 26 13.81 11.12 -17.19
N ASP A 27 12.97 11.22 -16.15
CA ASP A 27 13.37 11.87 -14.88
C ASP A 27 12.89 11.06 -13.67
N TYR A 28 13.78 10.27 -13.06
CA TYR A 28 13.49 9.48 -11.86
C TYR A 28 14.18 10.04 -10.62
N GLN A 29 13.40 10.69 -9.76
CA GLN A 29 13.76 10.93 -8.37
C GLN A 29 13.60 9.63 -7.59
N VAL A 30 14.71 9.01 -7.20
CA VAL A 30 14.70 7.80 -6.38
C VAL A 30 14.90 8.16 -4.91
N LYS A 31 13.90 7.84 -4.08
CA LYS A 31 13.97 8.02 -2.63
C LYS A 31 14.01 6.67 -1.92
N HIS A 32 14.96 6.49 -1.00
CA HIS A 32 15.05 5.32 -0.14
C HIS A 32 14.59 5.68 1.28
N LYS A 33 13.66 4.90 1.84
CA LYS A 33 13.12 5.11 3.18
C LYS A 33 13.08 3.80 3.98
N ALA A 34 13.49 3.86 5.23
CA ALA A 34 13.31 2.77 6.19
C ALA A 34 12.17 3.12 7.17
N GLU A 35 11.29 2.16 7.42
CA GLU A 35 10.12 2.29 8.30
C GLU A 35 10.07 1.11 9.27
N PHE A 36 9.87 1.41 10.54
CA PHE A 36 9.59 0.41 11.56
C PHE A 36 8.11 0.40 11.91
N ARG A 37 7.55 -0.79 12.10
CA ARG A 37 6.14 -0.98 12.46
C ARG A 37 6.00 -1.84 13.70
N ILE A 38 5.22 -1.34 14.65
CA ILE A 38 4.76 -2.11 15.80
C ILE A 38 3.25 -2.22 15.67
N LYS A 39 2.72 -3.43 15.84
CA LYS A 39 1.29 -3.70 15.75
C LYS A 39 0.81 -4.56 16.92
N ALA A 40 -0.37 -4.26 17.44
CA ALA A 40 -1.12 -5.11 18.35
C ALA A 40 -2.46 -5.47 17.69
N GLU A 41 -2.79 -6.76 17.66
CA GLU A 41 -4.01 -7.29 17.07
C GLU A 41 -4.78 -8.10 18.10
N PHE A 42 -6.05 -7.76 18.29
CA PHE A 42 -7.01 -8.54 19.05
C PHE A 42 -8.04 -9.13 18.08
N ASN A 43 -8.26 -10.44 18.14
CA ASN A 43 -9.31 -11.10 17.38
C ASN A 43 -10.16 -11.98 18.29
N LYS A 44 -11.48 -11.83 18.20
CA LYS A 44 -12.44 -12.69 18.89
C LYS A 44 -13.37 -13.36 17.88
N THR A 45 -13.48 -14.68 17.92
CA THR A 45 -14.37 -15.44 17.04
C THR A 45 -15.62 -15.90 17.79
N TRP A 46 -16.80 -15.67 17.20
CA TRP A 46 -18.08 -16.19 17.66
C TRP A 46 -18.63 -17.19 16.65
N PHE A 47 -19.17 -18.30 17.17
CA PHE A 47 -19.89 -19.30 16.38
C PHE A 47 -19.09 -19.84 15.17
N ASP A 48 -17.76 -19.89 15.30
CA ASP A 48 -16.76 -20.32 14.29
C ASP A 48 -16.72 -19.56 12.95
N LYS A 49 -17.70 -18.70 12.70
CA LYS A 49 -17.91 -18.04 11.40
C LYS A 49 -17.81 -16.53 11.47
N LEU A 50 -18.12 -15.90 12.59
CA LEU A 50 -18.08 -14.44 12.74
C LEU A 50 -16.90 -14.05 13.62
N SER A 51 -16.18 -12.98 13.30
CA SER A 51 -15.06 -12.51 14.13
C SER A 51 -14.95 -11.01 14.15
N LEU A 52 -14.70 -10.44 15.33
CA LEU A 52 -14.32 -9.04 15.51
C LEU A 52 -12.81 -8.97 15.64
N GLY A 53 -12.20 -8.09 14.85
CA GLY A 53 -10.79 -7.72 14.95
C GLY A 53 -10.66 -6.26 15.35
N ILE A 54 -9.79 -5.98 16.32
CA ILE A 54 -9.32 -4.63 16.65
C ILE A 54 -7.81 -4.63 16.45
N ASP A 55 -7.30 -3.65 15.71
CA ASP A 55 -5.86 -3.48 15.55
C ASP A 55 -5.39 -2.06 15.78
N GLU A 56 -4.25 -1.95 16.45
CA GLU A 56 -3.50 -0.71 16.63
C GLU A 56 -2.12 -0.87 16.02
N GLU A 57 -1.73 0.06 15.17
CA GLU A 57 -0.44 0.06 14.48
C GLU A 57 0.24 1.42 14.60
N VAL A 58 1.50 1.43 15.01
CA VAL A 58 2.35 2.62 15.06
C VAL A 58 3.50 2.45 14.10
N ARG A 59 3.79 3.52 13.34
CA ARG A 59 4.87 3.56 12.35
C ARG A 59 5.84 4.68 12.65
N THR A 60 7.11 4.36 12.56
CA THR A 60 8.22 5.30 12.76
C THR A 60 9.13 5.23 11.55
N VAL A 61 9.54 6.38 11.04
CA VAL A 61 10.62 6.45 10.04
C VAL A 61 11.93 6.24 10.78
N LEU A 62 12.77 5.33 10.31
CA LEU A 62 14.10 5.11 10.91
C LEU A 62 15.19 5.96 10.24
N GLY A 63 14.92 6.43 9.03
CA GLY A 63 15.80 7.29 8.25
C GLY A 63 15.60 7.07 6.75
N GLY A 64 16.26 7.90 5.93
CA GLY A 64 16.19 7.79 4.48
C GLY A 64 17.13 8.76 3.77
N SER A 65 17.40 8.48 2.50
CA SER A 65 18.17 9.35 1.61
C SER A 65 17.40 9.54 0.30
N GLY A 66 17.48 10.74 -0.26
CA GLY A 66 16.94 11.05 -1.59
C GLY A 66 17.97 11.80 -2.40
N SER A 67 18.00 11.55 -3.70
CA SER A 67 18.77 12.33 -4.68
C SER A 67 17.83 13.28 -5.41
N LEU A 68 18.03 14.59 -5.27
CA LEU A 68 17.36 15.59 -6.11
C LEU A 68 18.14 15.78 -7.42
N SER A 69 17.55 15.43 -8.56
CA SER A 69 17.80 16.09 -9.85
C SER A 69 16.84 17.29 -10.02
N GLU A 70 17.34 18.51 -9.94
CA GLU A 70 16.61 19.67 -10.45
C GLU A 70 16.95 19.82 -11.94
N THR A 71 15.95 19.68 -12.83
CA THR A 71 16.08 20.10 -14.22
C THR A 71 15.09 21.24 -14.43
N SER A 72 15.58 22.49 -14.39
CA SER A 72 14.79 23.65 -14.79
C SER A 72 14.82 23.78 -16.31
N TYR A 73 13.69 23.47 -16.96
CA TYR A 73 13.54 23.68 -18.41
C TYR A 73 13.16 25.14 -18.65
N SER A 74 14.14 25.99 -18.94
CA SER A 74 13.94 27.29 -19.58
C SER A 74 14.38 27.17 -21.03
N GLY A 75 13.49 27.50 -21.96
CA GLY A 75 13.75 27.37 -23.39
C GLY A 75 15.03 28.10 -23.82
N GLY A 76 15.97 27.36 -24.42
CA GLY A 76 17.08 27.91 -25.20
C GLY A 76 18.48 27.65 -24.65
N LYS A 77 19.14 26.64 -25.25
CA LYS A 77 20.57 26.22 -25.18
C LYS A 77 21.04 25.50 -23.89
N PRO A 78 21.72 24.35 -24.03
CA PRO A 78 22.31 23.63 -22.90
C PRO A 78 23.59 24.34 -22.42
N SER A 79 23.64 24.67 -21.12
CA SER A 79 24.87 25.02 -20.41
C SER A 79 25.22 23.87 -19.46
N PRO A 80 26.48 23.42 -19.36
CA PRO A 80 26.85 22.29 -18.52
C PRO A 80 27.04 22.77 -17.08
N SER A 81 25.99 22.79 -16.28
CA SER A 81 26.12 22.91 -14.82
C SER A 81 25.99 21.54 -14.19
N SER A 82 27.11 21.00 -13.71
CA SER A 82 27.20 19.79 -12.88
C SER A 82 26.20 19.86 -11.72
N SER A 83 25.21 18.97 -11.72
CA SER A 83 24.22 18.86 -10.65
C SER A 83 24.87 18.28 -9.40
N LEU A 84 24.96 19.09 -8.35
CA LEU A 84 25.32 18.63 -7.02
C LEU A 84 24.13 17.86 -6.43
N LEU A 85 24.32 16.57 -6.18
CA LEU A 85 23.38 15.72 -5.44
C LEU A 85 23.29 16.21 -3.99
N GLU A 86 22.31 17.05 -3.67
CA GLU A 86 22.03 17.41 -2.28
C GLU A 86 21.42 16.22 -1.56
N LYS A 87 22.22 15.58 -0.70
CA LYS A 87 21.77 14.47 0.15
C LYS A 87 21.01 15.05 1.35
N LYS A 88 19.69 14.98 1.31
CA LYS A 88 18.84 15.36 2.45
C LYS A 88 18.62 14.15 3.37
N ASP A 89 19.20 14.20 4.57
CA ASP A 89 18.99 13.19 5.59
C ASP A 89 17.62 13.37 6.26
N ILE A 90 16.87 12.27 6.39
CA ILE A 90 15.57 12.24 7.06
C ILE A 90 15.80 11.69 8.47
N PRO A 91 15.58 12.46 9.55
CA PRO A 91 15.75 11.96 10.91
C PRO A 91 14.66 10.95 11.30
N ALA A 92 14.95 10.15 12.33
CA ALA A 92 13.96 9.23 12.87
C ALA A 92 12.81 10.00 13.53
N ALA A 93 11.59 9.72 13.12
CA ALA A 93 10.41 10.45 13.59
C ALA A 93 9.16 9.57 13.55
N PHE A 94 8.23 9.87 14.45
CA PHE A 94 6.87 9.32 14.36
C PHE A 94 6.27 9.69 13.00
N SER A 95 5.70 8.69 12.32
CA SER A 95 5.16 8.85 10.97
C SER A 95 3.65 8.84 11.02
N LYS A 96 3.07 7.73 11.47
CA LYS A 96 1.63 7.46 11.39
C LYS A 96 1.19 6.50 12.48
N SER A 97 -0.06 6.62 12.91
CA SER A 97 -0.75 5.56 13.65
C SER A 97 -2.08 5.20 12.97
N TYR A 98 -2.49 3.95 13.18
CA TYR A 98 -3.70 3.37 12.62
C TYR A 98 -4.46 2.65 13.73
N THR A 99 -5.73 3.00 13.87
CA THR A 99 -6.68 2.29 14.72
C THR A 99 -7.73 1.68 13.81
N THR A 100 -7.87 0.36 13.82
CA THR A 100 -8.80 -0.34 12.94
C THR A 100 -9.75 -1.21 13.74
N VAL A 101 -11.00 -1.22 13.31
CA VAL A 101 -12.01 -2.18 13.75
C VAL A 101 -12.54 -2.91 12.53
N SER A 102 -12.63 -4.23 12.60
CA SER A 102 -13.04 -5.07 11.48
C SER A 102 -13.97 -6.19 11.90
N LEU A 103 -14.89 -6.52 10.99
CA LEU A 103 -15.78 -7.66 11.11
C LEU A 103 -15.46 -8.64 9.97
N THR A 104 -15.20 -9.89 10.33
CA THR A 104 -14.93 -10.97 9.39
C THR A 104 -16.03 -12.01 9.48
N TYR A 105 -16.56 -12.42 8.33
CA TYR A 105 -17.51 -13.51 8.20
C TYR A 105 -16.93 -14.60 7.29
N ARG A 106 -16.95 -15.85 7.75
CA ARG A 106 -16.51 -17.05 7.03
C ARG A 106 -17.73 -17.92 6.73
N PRO A 107 -18.44 -17.68 5.60
CA PRO A 107 -19.53 -18.54 5.20
C PRO A 107 -19.05 -19.97 4.89
N LEU A 108 -17.82 -20.10 4.37
CA LEU A 108 -17.21 -21.33 3.88
C LEU A 108 -15.76 -21.41 4.36
N ASP A 109 -15.23 -22.61 4.56
CA ASP A 109 -13.86 -22.80 5.06
C ASP A 109 -12.78 -22.23 4.13
N TYR A 110 -13.10 -22.16 2.83
CA TYR A 110 -12.23 -21.64 1.79
C TYR A 110 -12.51 -20.18 1.41
N LEU A 111 -13.48 -19.51 2.05
CA LEU A 111 -13.85 -18.14 1.71
C LEU A 111 -14.14 -17.33 2.96
N ALA A 112 -13.36 -16.27 3.17
CA ALA A 112 -13.66 -15.23 4.15
C ALA A 112 -14.06 -13.95 3.42
N LEU A 113 -15.05 -13.25 3.94
CA LEU A 113 -15.36 -11.88 3.55
C LEU A 113 -15.46 -11.02 4.80
N GLY A 114 -15.37 -9.71 4.63
CA GLY A 114 -15.52 -8.82 5.76
C GLY A 114 -15.32 -7.37 5.36
N GLY A 115 -15.35 -6.53 6.36
CA GLY A 115 -15.10 -5.11 6.19
C GLY A 115 -14.75 -4.48 7.51
N GLY A 116 -14.43 -3.20 7.45
CA GLY A 116 -14.06 -2.47 8.64
C GLY A 116 -13.80 -1.02 8.36
N TYR A 117 -13.37 -0.38 9.42
CA TYR A 117 -13.05 1.03 9.46
C TYR A 117 -11.67 1.20 10.08
N THR A 118 -10.86 2.06 9.47
CA THR A 118 -9.55 2.45 9.97
C THR A 118 -9.49 3.96 10.11
N LEU A 119 -9.18 4.42 11.32
CA LEU A 119 -8.77 5.78 11.60
C LEU A 119 -7.26 5.89 11.38
N LYS A 120 -6.82 6.94 10.69
CA LYS A 120 -5.39 7.21 10.44
C LYS A 120 -5.01 8.56 11.00
N LEU A 121 -3.90 8.59 11.72
CA LEU A 121 -3.28 9.81 12.23
C LEU A 121 -1.91 9.97 11.57
N TYR A 122 -1.61 11.17 11.09
CA TYR A 122 -0.35 11.52 10.41
C TYR A 122 0.45 12.49 11.28
N GLY A 123 1.69 12.14 11.59
CA GLY A 123 2.55 12.90 12.50
C GLY A 123 3.39 14.01 11.88
N ASP A 124 3.30 14.20 10.56
CA ASP A 124 4.19 15.09 9.80
C ASP A 124 3.66 16.52 9.62
N LYS A 125 2.41 16.82 10.02
CA LYS A 125 1.74 18.10 9.73
C LYS A 125 1.53 19.02 10.92
N GLY A 126 2.52 19.16 11.81
CA GLY A 126 2.56 20.20 12.84
C GLY A 126 1.42 20.18 13.88
N TRP A 127 0.52 19.18 13.86
CA TRP A 127 -0.61 18.96 14.79
C TRP A 127 -1.59 20.15 14.96
N ASN A 128 -1.52 21.15 14.09
CA ASN A 128 -2.27 22.40 14.25
C ASN A 128 -3.72 22.32 13.73
N ASP A 129 -3.98 21.53 12.67
CA ASP A 129 -5.34 21.32 12.15
C ASP A 129 -5.70 19.82 12.10
N PRO A 130 -6.71 19.38 12.89
CA PRO A 130 -7.25 18.02 12.84
C PRO A 130 -7.60 17.51 11.45
N LYS A 131 -8.04 18.38 10.54
CA LYS A 131 -8.41 18.01 9.17
C LYS A 131 -7.21 17.58 8.34
N GLU A 132 -6.02 18.03 8.70
CA GLU A 132 -4.81 17.76 7.94
C GLU A 132 -4.15 16.45 8.35
N PHE A 133 -4.25 16.07 9.63
CA PHE A 133 -3.62 14.87 10.18
C PHE A 133 -4.56 13.67 10.36
N LEU A 134 -5.88 13.89 10.43
CA LEU A 134 -6.87 12.82 10.58
C LEU A 134 -7.41 12.37 9.22
N ARG A 135 -7.46 11.05 8.99
CA ARG A 135 -8.11 10.47 7.80
C ARG A 135 -8.93 9.25 8.17
N HIS A 136 -10.04 9.08 7.46
CA HIS A 136 -10.98 7.98 7.66
C HIS A 136 -10.88 7.02 6.48
N ARG A 137 -10.85 5.72 6.75
CA ARG A 137 -10.86 4.70 5.70
C ARG A 137 -11.91 3.66 6.00
N LEU A 138 -12.79 3.41 5.04
CA LEU A 138 -13.60 2.19 5.01
C LEU A 138 -12.92 1.16 4.14
N PHE A 139 -13.08 -0.11 4.46
CA PHE A 139 -12.58 -1.18 3.62
C PHE A 139 -13.48 -2.39 3.63
N PHE A 140 -13.49 -3.09 2.51
CA PHE A 140 -14.15 -4.38 2.33
C PHE A 140 -13.13 -5.35 1.76
N PHE A 141 -13.21 -6.62 2.17
CA PHE A 141 -12.30 -7.62 1.67
C PHE A 141 -13.00 -8.95 1.40
N LEU A 142 -12.43 -9.67 0.46
CA LEU A 142 -12.76 -11.05 0.09
C LEU A 142 -11.45 -11.84 0.10
N THR A 143 -11.46 -13.04 0.66
CA THR A 143 -10.26 -13.87 0.81
C THR A 143 -10.59 -15.34 0.54
N PRO A 144 -10.54 -15.76 -0.73
CA PRO A 144 -10.41 -17.17 -1.07
C PRO A 144 -9.10 -17.76 -0.53
N GLN A 145 -9.18 -18.97 0.02
CA GLN A 145 -8.03 -19.69 0.56
C GLN A 145 -8.15 -21.20 0.32
N VAL A 146 -7.02 -21.85 0.07
CA VAL A 146 -6.93 -23.30 -0.07
C VAL A 146 -5.83 -23.81 0.84
N LYS A 147 -6.12 -24.87 1.60
CA LYS A 147 -5.14 -25.57 2.44
C LYS A 147 -4.78 -26.90 1.78
N ILE A 148 -3.49 -27.14 1.60
CA ILE A 148 -2.92 -28.36 1.03
C ILE A 148 -1.82 -28.83 1.99
N ASN A 149 -2.13 -29.79 2.85
CA ASN A 149 -1.23 -30.27 3.91
C ASN A 149 -0.67 -29.12 4.77
N GLN A 150 0.65 -28.94 4.76
CA GLN A 150 1.37 -27.91 5.52
C GLN A 150 1.29 -26.52 4.87
N TRP A 151 0.79 -26.45 3.64
CA TRP A 151 0.70 -25.23 2.85
C TRP A 151 -0.70 -24.63 2.91
N LYS A 152 -0.78 -23.30 3.03
CA LYS A 152 -1.99 -22.54 2.87
C LYS A 152 -1.74 -21.43 1.85
N ILE A 153 -2.52 -21.43 0.78
CA ILE A 153 -2.48 -20.39 -0.24
C ILE A 153 -3.72 -19.52 -0.06
N SER A 154 -3.54 -18.20 -0.05
CA SER A 154 -4.62 -17.24 0.10
C SER A 154 -4.45 -16.08 -0.87
N LEU A 155 -5.55 -15.69 -1.51
CA LEU A 155 -5.64 -14.48 -2.31
C LEU A 155 -6.63 -13.56 -1.61
N ARG A 156 -6.21 -12.35 -1.26
CA ARG A 156 -7.06 -11.35 -0.60
C ARG A 156 -7.24 -10.16 -1.51
N GLU A 157 -8.47 -9.95 -1.93
CA GLU A 157 -8.91 -8.72 -2.60
C GLU A 157 -9.50 -7.77 -1.55
N ARG A 158 -9.06 -6.52 -1.54
CA ARG A 158 -9.51 -5.51 -0.59
C ARG A 158 -9.78 -4.19 -1.30
N LEU A 159 -11.01 -3.72 -1.23
CA LEU A 159 -11.41 -2.39 -1.67
C LEU A 159 -11.26 -1.41 -0.50
N ASP A 160 -10.37 -0.45 -0.64
CA ASP A 160 -10.14 0.64 0.30
C ASP A 160 -10.86 1.91 -0.22
N ILE A 161 -11.62 2.58 0.65
CA ILE A 161 -12.26 3.87 0.41
C ILE A 161 -11.71 4.85 1.43
N ASP A 162 -10.84 5.75 0.99
CA ASP A 162 -10.23 6.78 1.83
C ASP A 162 -10.97 8.10 1.71
N PHE A 163 -11.42 8.63 2.85
CA PHE A 163 -11.98 9.97 2.96
C PHE A 163 -10.92 10.91 3.50
N ARG A 164 -10.59 11.90 2.68
CA ARG A 164 -9.70 13.00 3.07
C ARG A 164 -10.51 14.17 3.62
N ALA A 165 -10.07 14.69 4.75
CA ALA A 165 -10.64 15.86 5.39
C ALA A 165 -9.88 17.16 5.03
N ASP A 166 -8.68 17.04 4.43
CA ASP A 166 -7.86 18.18 4.02
C ASP A 166 -8.44 18.90 2.79
N SER A 167 -8.19 20.20 2.71
CA SER A 167 -8.47 20.99 1.52
C SER A 167 -7.47 20.61 0.44
N VAL A 168 -7.94 20.00 -0.64
CA VAL A 168 -7.09 19.55 -1.76
C VAL A 168 -7.65 20.08 -3.08
N ASN A 169 -6.74 20.42 -4.00
CA ASN A 169 -7.12 20.74 -5.36
C ASN A 169 -7.73 19.50 -6.03
N LEU A 170 -9.02 19.56 -6.36
CA LEU A 170 -9.77 18.42 -6.92
C LEU A 170 -9.30 18.00 -8.32
N ASN A 171 -8.53 18.86 -8.98
CA ASN A 171 -7.88 18.58 -10.26
C ASN A 171 -6.60 17.74 -10.09
N GLU A 172 -5.99 17.77 -8.90
CA GLU A 172 -4.77 17.01 -8.58
C GLU A 172 -5.10 15.72 -7.83
N LYS A 173 -6.00 15.80 -6.83
CA LYS A 173 -6.32 14.67 -5.94
C LYS A 173 -7.82 14.66 -5.62
N LYS A 174 -8.44 13.49 -5.68
CA LYS A 174 -9.84 13.33 -5.27
C LYS A 174 -9.96 13.38 -3.74
N LYS A 175 -11.03 13.99 -3.26
CA LYS A 175 -11.39 14.01 -1.82
C LYS A 175 -11.68 12.61 -1.28
N THR A 176 -12.27 11.76 -2.10
CA THR A 176 -12.48 10.34 -1.81
C THR A 176 -11.63 9.53 -2.78
N GLU A 177 -10.78 8.66 -2.26
CA GLU A 177 -9.86 7.82 -3.04
C GLU A 177 -10.30 6.36 -2.94
N PHE A 178 -10.48 5.70 -4.09
CA PHE A 178 -10.81 4.28 -4.21
C PHE A 178 -9.56 3.52 -4.64
N ALA A 179 -9.17 2.53 -3.86
CA ALA A 179 -8.04 1.67 -4.19
C ALA A 179 -8.43 0.19 -4.07
N LEU A 180 -8.06 -0.61 -5.06
CA LEU A 180 -8.14 -2.06 -4.99
C LEU A 180 -6.77 -2.61 -4.65
N ARG A 181 -6.72 -3.45 -3.62
CA ARG A 181 -5.53 -4.13 -3.14
C ARG A 181 -5.70 -5.63 -3.30
N SER A 182 -4.83 -6.21 -4.10
CA SER A 182 -4.78 -7.65 -4.36
C SER A 182 -3.53 -8.21 -3.69
N ARG A 183 -3.69 -9.17 -2.77
CA ARG A 183 -2.58 -9.77 -2.03
C ARG A 183 -2.60 -11.28 -2.14
N LEU A 184 -1.56 -11.83 -2.77
CA LEU A 184 -1.30 -13.27 -2.79
C LEU A 184 -0.32 -13.62 -1.65
N ARG A 185 -0.68 -14.61 -0.84
CA ARG A 185 0.16 -15.08 0.28
C ARG A 185 0.14 -16.59 0.36
N VAL A 186 1.32 -17.16 0.56
CA VAL A 186 1.56 -18.57 0.82
C VAL A 186 2.13 -18.70 2.23
N ASP A 187 1.45 -19.47 3.08
CA ASP A 187 1.91 -19.82 4.42
C ASP A 187 2.35 -21.29 4.44
N TYR A 188 3.48 -21.56 5.09
CA TYR A 188 4.00 -22.89 5.38
C TYR A 188 4.02 -23.13 6.88
N THR A 189 3.30 -24.14 7.36
CA THR A 189 3.29 -24.54 8.77
C THR A 189 4.32 -25.63 8.99
N MET A 190 5.35 -25.35 9.78
CA MET A 190 6.34 -26.37 10.12
C MET A 190 5.70 -27.48 10.97
N PRO A 191 5.95 -28.75 10.64
CA PRO A 191 5.65 -29.87 11.54
C PRO A 191 6.41 -29.71 12.86
N ASP A 192 5.77 -30.05 13.97
CA ASP A 192 6.38 -30.15 15.32
C ASP A 192 7.02 -28.88 15.89
N LYS A 193 6.99 -27.77 15.15
CA LYS A 193 7.49 -26.47 15.58
C LYS A 193 6.34 -25.47 15.64
N PRO A 194 6.31 -24.57 16.63
CA PRO A 194 5.29 -23.52 16.75
C PRO A 194 5.52 -22.37 15.75
N LEU A 195 6.02 -22.66 14.55
CA LEU A 195 6.45 -21.68 13.56
C LEU A 195 5.64 -21.81 12.26
N ARG A 196 5.25 -20.67 11.71
CA ARG A 196 4.65 -20.56 10.38
C ARG A 196 5.38 -19.52 9.55
N PHE A 197 5.94 -19.96 8.44
CA PHE A 197 6.62 -19.10 7.48
C PHE A 197 5.61 -18.58 6.48
N HIS A 198 5.83 -17.37 5.97
CA HIS A 198 5.02 -16.88 4.88
C HIS A 198 5.82 -16.03 3.92
N ILE A 199 5.37 -16.08 2.68
CA ILE A 199 5.82 -15.23 1.59
C ILE A 199 4.58 -14.73 0.85
N GLY A 200 4.65 -13.53 0.30
CA GLY A 200 3.55 -13.00 -0.49
C GLY A 200 3.93 -11.77 -1.26
N THR A 201 2.99 -11.31 -2.08
CA THR A 201 3.08 -10.06 -2.80
C THR A 201 1.74 -9.35 -2.75
N GLU A 202 1.77 -8.03 -2.62
CA GLU A 202 0.61 -7.17 -2.60
C GLU A 202 0.76 -6.13 -3.71
N ILE A 203 -0.29 -5.99 -4.52
CA ILE A 203 -0.39 -5.00 -5.60
C ILE A 203 -1.55 -4.08 -5.25
N VAL A 204 -1.36 -2.77 -5.42
CA VAL A 204 -2.42 -1.78 -5.18
C VAL A 204 -2.64 -0.94 -6.41
N ASN A 205 -3.89 -0.87 -6.86
CA ASN A 205 -4.35 -0.06 -7.98
C ASN A 205 -5.30 1.03 -7.49
N THR A 206 -5.09 2.27 -7.91
CA THR A 206 -6.00 3.39 -7.63
C THR A 206 -7.01 3.53 -8.75
N LEU A 207 -8.29 3.38 -8.42
CA LEU A 207 -9.37 3.22 -9.39
C LEU A 207 -9.94 4.55 -9.91
N ASN A 208 -9.85 5.63 -9.12
CA ASN A 208 -10.56 6.89 -9.39
C ASN A 208 -9.63 8.11 -9.49
N VAL A 209 -8.48 7.95 -10.15
CA VAL A 209 -7.53 9.03 -10.42
C VAL A 209 -8.24 10.21 -11.12
N PRO A 210 -8.00 11.48 -10.74
CA PRO A 210 -8.56 12.61 -11.44
C PRO A 210 -7.95 12.72 -12.84
N THR A 211 -8.70 12.35 -13.86
CA THR A 211 -8.23 12.31 -15.26
C THR A 211 -8.73 13.47 -16.11
N GLY A 212 -9.81 14.16 -15.70
CA GLY A 212 -10.51 15.15 -16.54
C GLY A 212 -9.66 16.37 -16.93
N TYR A 213 -9.02 17.02 -15.94
CA TYR A 213 -8.12 18.15 -16.22
C TYR A 213 -6.89 17.69 -16.99
N LEU A 214 -6.22 16.64 -16.54
CA LEU A 214 -4.97 16.17 -17.16
C LEU A 214 -5.13 15.67 -18.60
N ASN A 215 -6.23 14.97 -18.90
CA ASN A 215 -6.50 14.51 -20.27
C ASN A 215 -6.94 15.65 -21.20
N GLN A 216 -7.42 16.78 -20.67
CA GLN A 216 -7.75 17.96 -21.47
C GLN A 216 -6.50 18.72 -21.94
N TYR A 217 -5.42 18.71 -21.15
CA TYR A 217 -4.14 19.34 -21.50
C TYR A 217 -3.12 18.35 -22.10
N ALA A 218 -3.42 17.05 -22.14
CA ALA A 218 -2.66 16.05 -22.88
C ALA A 218 -2.99 16.10 -24.39
N THR A 219 -2.72 17.24 -25.03
CA THR A 219 -3.02 17.49 -26.45
C THR A 219 -1.85 17.17 -27.39
N THR A 220 -0.74 16.61 -26.87
CA THR A 220 0.43 16.23 -27.66
C THR A 220 0.67 14.73 -27.53
N ALA A 221 1.05 14.07 -28.63
CA ALA A 221 1.32 12.63 -28.70
C ALA A 221 2.40 12.12 -27.72
N ASP A 222 3.09 13.04 -27.03
CA ASP A 222 4.16 12.78 -26.06
C ASP A 222 3.70 12.77 -24.59
N ILE A 223 2.43 13.08 -24.29
CA ILE A 223 1.89 13.03 -22.92
C ILE A 223 1.03 11.76 -22.77
N PRO A 224 1.49 10.73 -22.03
CA PRO A 224 0.73 9.49 -21.89
C PRO A 224 -0.62 9.76 -21.22
N HIS A 225 -1.68 9.14 -21.76
CA HIS A 225 -3.04 9.25 -21.23
C HIS A 225 -3.08 8.98 -19.71
N TYR A 226 -3.68 9.90 -18.96
CA TYR A 226 -3.84 9.75 -17.52
C TYR A 226 -5.00 8.80 -17.23
N GLY A 227 -4.68 7.72 -16.51
CA GLY A 227 -5.60 6.64 -16.18
C GLY A 227 -5.29 5.98 -14.83
N GLN A 228 -5.97 4.87 -14.56
CA GLN A 228 -5.70 4.02 -13.40
C GLN A 228 -4.25 3.53 -13.44
N TYR A 229 -3.60 3.45 -12.29
CA TYR A 229 -2.21 3.03 -12.20
C TYR A 229 -1.94 2.20 -10.95
N ILE A 230 -0.91 1.36 -11.05
CA ILE A 230 -0.39 0.61 -9.90
C ILE A 230 0.35 1.59 -9.00
N SER A 231 -0.18 1.82 -7.80
CA SER A 231 0.42 2.70 -6.80
C SER A 231 1.65 2.08 -6.15
N TYR A 232 1.63 0.78 -5.90
CA TYR A 232 2.81 0.07 -5.42
C TYR A 232 2.69 -1.44 -5.59
N VAL A 233 3.87 -2.06 -5.66
CA VAL A 233 4.07 -3.50 -5.52
C VAL A 233 4.87 -3.75 -4.23
N ARG A 234 4.40 -4.68 -3.41
CA ARG A 234 4.95 -4.98 -2.08
C ARG A 234 5.16 -6.49 -1.91
N PRO A 235 6.35 -7.02 -2.24
CA PRO A 235 6.76 -8.31 -1.72
C PRO A 235 6.86 -8.30 -0.18
N GLU A 236 6.54 -9.45 0.42
CA GLU A 236 6.53 -9.69 1.86
C GLU A 236 7.13 -11.07 2.18
N VAL A 237 7.90 -11.13 3.24
CA VAL A 237 8.34 -12.37 3.88
C VAL A 237 8.23 -12.23 5.39
N GLY A 238 7.98 -13.33 6.08
CA GLY A 238 8.11 -13.33 7.53
C GLY A 238 7.78 -14.65 8.20
N ILE A 239 7.75 -14.58 9.53
CA ILE A 239 7.56 -15.72 10.42
C ILE A 239 6.55 -15.35 11.49
N ARG A 240 5.58 -16.23 11.69
CA ARG A 240 4.68 -16.21 12.84
C ARG A 240 5.11 -17.29 13.83
N TRP A 241 5.37 -16.87 15.05
CA TRP A 241 5.72 -17.72 16.17
C TRP A 241 4.55 -17.80 17.15
N ARG A 242 4.09 -19.01 17.42
CA ARG A 242 3.10 -19.29 18.46
C ARG A 242 3.80 -19.38 19.81
N LEU A 243 3.49 -18.46 20.72
CA LEU A 243 3.97 -18.48 22.11
C LEU A 243 3.11 -19.46 22.92
N ASP A 244 1.79 -19.25 22.90
CA ASP A 244 0.79 -20.06 23.60
C ASP A 244 -0.39 -20.40 22.69
N ARG A 245 -1.48 -20.96 23.25
CA ARG A 245 -2.72 -21.23 22.49
C ARG A 245 -3.33 -19.94 21.91
N THR A 246 -3.26 -18.84 22.65
CA THR A 246 -3.90 -17.56 22.33
C THR A 246 -2.94 -16.47 21.87
N ASN A 247 -1.64 -16.60 22.17
CA ASN A 247 -0.62 -15.57 21.97
C ASN A 247 0.31 -15.90 20.80
N TYR A 248 0.51 -14.95 19.89
CA TYR A 248 1.39 -15.11 18.73
C TYR A 248 2.23 -13.84 18.52
N LEU A 249 3.47 -14.04 18.07
CA LEU A 249 4.32 -12.97 17.55
C LEU A 249 4.51 -13.16 16.05
N HIS A 250 4.44 -12.08 15.30
CA HIS A 250 4.62 -12.08 13.85
C HIS A 250 5.71 -11.07 13.48
N PHE A 251 6.83 -11.60 13.00
CA PHE A 251 7.93 -10.84 12.46
C PHE A 251 7.80 -10.82 10.94
N TYR A 252 7.90 -9.65 10.33
CA TYR A 252 7.83 -9.54 8.88
C TYR A 252 8.73 -8.44 8.34
N TYR A 253 9.16 -8.67 7.10
CA TYR A 253 9.83 -7.71 6.27
C TYR A 253 9.01 -7.50 4.99
N ARG A 254 8.82 -6.23 4.62
CA ARG A 254 8.17 -5.82 3.39
C ARG A 254 9.05 -4.83 2.67
N PHE A 255 9.05 -4.92 1.35
CA PHE A 255 9.70 -3.93 0.50
C PHE A 255 8.64 -3.31 -0.40
N ASP A 256 8.40 -2.00 -0.28
CA ASP A 256 7.47 -1.30 -1.16
C ASP A 256 8.25 -0.71 -2.31
N TYR A 257 7.85 -1.09 -3.52
CA TYR A 257 8.15 -0.31 -4.70
C TYR A 257 6.97 0.63 -4.98
N HIS A 258 7.12 1.89 -4.60
CA HIS A 258 6.06 2.88 -4.68
C HIS A 258 6.23 3.77 -5.91
N TYR A 259 5.17 3.81 -6.72
CA TYR A 259 5.05 4.72 -7.85
C TYR A 259 4.15 5.87 -7.41
N SER A 260 4.77 6.99 -7.03
CA SER A 260 4.02 8.22 -6.76
C SER A 260 3.99 9.07 -8.02
N ARG A 261 2.78 9.49 -8.41
CA ARG A 261 2.57 10.55 -9.39
C ARG A 261 2.16 11.78 -8.62
N ASP A 262 3.05 12.77 -8.50
CA ASP A 262 2.68 14.08 -7.98
C ASP A 262 2.53 15.04 -9.17
N VAL A 263 1.30 15.49 -9.34
CA VAL A 263 0.92 16.50 -10.33
C VAL A 263 0.82 17.82 -9.58
N ASN A 264 1.63 18.80 -9.97
CA ASN A 264 1.59 20.14 -9.40
C ASN A 264 1.01 21.11 -10.44
N ILE A 265 -0.18 21.66 -10.16
CA ILE A 265 -0.81 22.63 -11.05
C ILE A 265 -0.54 24.02 -10.47
N THR A 266 0.51 24.68 -10.94
CA THR A 266 0.82 26.05 -10.51
C THR A 266 -0.05 27.08 -11.23
N HIS A 267 -0.67 27.98 -10.46
CA HIS A 267 -1.56 29.04 -10.98
C HIS A 267 -0.86 30.18 -11.73
N LYS A 268 0.47 30.18 -11.84
CA LYS A 268 1.23 31.21 -12.58
C LYS A 268 1.49 30.74 -14.01
N GLY A 269 0.50 30.96 -14.87
CA GLY A 269 0.63 30.82 -16.32
C GLY A 269 0.64 29.38 -16.83
N ALA A 270 -0.55 28.77 -16.94
CA ALA A 270 -0.91 27.61 -17.77
C ALA A 270 0.04 26.37 -17.84
N ASN A 271 1.09 26.31 -17.03
CA ASN A 271 2.10 25.25 -17.05
C ASN A 271 1.70 24.20 -16.01
N VAL A 272 1.60 22.95 -16.48
CA VAL A 272 1.37 21.77 -15.63
C VAL A 272 2.71 21.09 -15.42
N GLU A 273 3.21 21.07 -14.19
CA GLU A 273 4.43 20.36 -13.84
C GLU A 273 4.08 18.95 -13.36
N LEU A 274 4.71 17.96 -13.99
CA LEU A 274 4.47 16.54 -13.75
C LEU A 274 5.74 15.91 -13.18
N THR A 275 5.72 15.59 -11.89
CA THR A 275 6.86 14.94 -11.23
C THR A 275 6.55 13.47 -10.95
N HIS A 276 7.35 12.59 -11.54
CA HIS A 276 7.33 11.16 -11.24
C HIS A 276 8.31 10.86 -10.12
N ASN A 277 7.80 10.35 -9.00
CA ASN A 277 8.60 10.04 -7.83
C ASN A 277 8.55 8.54 -7.57
N SER A 278 9.69 7.87 -7.71
CA SER A 278 9.83 6.46 -7.32
C SER A 278 10.40 6.38 -5.91
N THR A 279 9.68 5.74 -5.00
CA THR A 279 10.15 5.56 -3.62
C THR A 279 10.28 4.08 -3.28
N TYR A 280 11.49 3.69 -2.89
CA TYR A 280 11.77 2.38 -2.31
C TYR A 280 11.64 2.46 -0.79
N LYS A 281 10.75 1.65 -0.23
CA LYS A 281 10.55 1.61 1.22
C LYS A 281 10.86 0.23 1.80
N HIS A 282 11.80 0.18 2.73
CA HIS A 282 12.07 -0.98 3.55
C HIS A 282 11.22 -0.91 4.82
N ILE A 283 10.42 -1.93 5.08
CA ILE A 283 9.54 -2.00 6.24
C ILE A 283 9.90 -3.22 7.06
N ILE A 284 10.29 -2.99 8.30
CA ILE A 284 10.51 -4.04 9.29
C ILE A 284 9.38 -3.92 10.31
N GLY A 285 8.70 -5.03 10.58
CA GLY A 285 7.54 -5.02 11.46
C GLY A 285 7.50 -6.17 12.45
N ILE A 286 6.98 -5.85 13.63
CA ILE A 286 6.64 -6.80 14.68
C ILE A 286 5.17 -6.60 15.02
N ALA A 287 4.40 -7.69 14.99
CA ALA A 287 3.00 -7.71 15.39
C ALA A 287 2.79 -8.71 16.53
N TYR A 288 2.10 -8.27 17.58
CA TYR A 288 1.57 -9.15 18.62
C TYR A 288 0.11 -9.45 18.31
N GLU A 289 -0.23 -10.73 18.17
CA GLU A 289 -1.60 -11.17 17.92
C GLU A 289 -2.15 -11.96 19.12
N PHE A 290 -3.31 -11.52 19.60
CA PHE A 290 -4.08 -12.16 20.64
C PHE A 290 -5.40 -12.68 20.06
N GLY A 291 -5.64 -13.99 20.17
CA GLY A 291 -6.86 -14.63 19.72
C GLY A 291 -7.66 -15.27 20.86
N MET A 292 -8.97 -15.00 20.90
CA MET A 292 -9.96 -15.62 21.80
C MET A 292 -11.10 -16.29 21.04
#